data_AF-A0A955TNF6-F1
#
_entry.id   AF-A0A955TNF6-F1
#
_cell.length_a   1.000
_cell.length_b   1.000
_cell.length_c   1.000
_cell.angle_alpha   90.00
_cell.angle_beta   90.00
_cell.angle_gamma   90.00
#
_symmetry.space_group_name_H-M   'P 1'
#
loop_
_entity.id
_entity.type
_entity.pdbx_description
1 polymer ?
#
loop_
_entity_poly.entity_id
_entity_poly.type
_entity_poly.pdbx_seq_one_letter_code
_entity_poly.pdbx_strand_id
1 'polypeptide(L)'
;MMKFGEKFRYQFFAGVMFILLVGCQSFQPSAPGELAIKEGDFVGLWDAYNFCMVGRNIAQIQGNLTELKSAPRPISLNESPIPIPTFIKQWTSSRSSRLAVDPRAMAASCSIHLAEVAQHNQNFEAAYRILETMSSDFPEPQYAYYVAKASQTLERLNSSFHTVSFSPQDAITP
;
A
#
# COMPACT_ATOMS: atom_id res chain seq x y z
N MET A 1 58.96 33.58 15.62
CA MET A 1 58.26 33.25 14.35
C MET A 1 57.37 32.01 14.55
N MET A 2 56.33 32.08 15.40
CA MET A 2 55.51 30.90 15.79
C MET A 2 54.02 31.26 15.93
N LYS A 3 53.48 32.11 15.04
CA LYS A 3 52.05 32.52 15.07
C LYS A 3 51.30 32.33 13.76
N PHE A 4 51.96 31.80 12.72
CA PHE A 4 51.36 31.65 11.39
C PHE A 4 50.62 30.31 11.21
N GLY A 5 51.17 29.21 11.77
CA GLY A 5 50.59 27.87 11.62
C GLY A 5 49.28 27.64 12.39
N GLU A 6 49.13 28.23 13.59
CA GLU A 6 47.90 28.08 14.38
C GLU A 6 46.70 28.81 13.75
N LYS A 7 46.92 30.02 13.22
CA LYS A 7 45.88 30.78 12.54
C LYS A 7 45.40 30.07 11.27
N PHE A 8 46.33 29.45 10.52
CA PHE A 8 46.00 28.68 9.33
C PHE A 8 45.19 27.42 9.67
N ARG A 9 45.53 26.72 10.75
CA ARG A 9 44.76 25.56 11.25
C ARG A 9 43.35 25.98 11.67
N TYR A 10 43.19 27.06 12.43
CA TYR A 10 41.87 27.55 12.83
C TYR A 10 41.01 27.98 11.64
N GLN A 11 41.58 28.67 10.65
CA GLN A 11 40.83 29.05 9.44
C GLN A 11 40.45 27.85 8.58
N PHE A 12 41.31 26.84 8.47
CA PHE A 12 41.00 25.60 7.76
C PHE A 12 39.88 24.83 8.46
N PHE A 13 39.96 24.65 9.78
CA PHE A 13 38.90 24.00 10.55
C PHE A 13 37.58 24.78 10.51
N ALA A 14 37.62 26.11 10.62
CA ALA A 14 36.43 26.95 10.50
C ALA A 14 35.80 26.84 9.11
N GLY A 15 36.60 26.81 8.04
CA GLY A 15 36.12 26.65 6.67
C GLY A 15 35.47 25.29 6.42
N VAL A 16 36.10 24.20 6.87
CA VAL A 16 35.52 22.84 6.78
C VAL A 16 34.22 22.73 7.58
N MET A 17 34.18 23.32 8.78
CA MET A 17 32.98 23.33 9.63
C MET A 17 31.83 24.11 8.97
N PHE A 18 32.13 25.23 8.30
CA PHE A 18 31.14 26.00 7.53
C PHE A 18 30.60 25.20 6.33
N ILE A 19 31.46 24.48 5.59
CA ILE A 19 31.04 23.64 4.47
C ILE A 19 30.13 22.50 4.94
N LEU A 20 30.45 21.87 6.08
CA LEU A 20 29.62 20.82 6.68
C LEU A 20 28.24 21.33 7.14
N LEU A 21 28.15 22.57 7.62
CA LEU A 21 26.88 23.17 8.03
C LEU A 21 25.99 23.58 6.86
N VAL A 22 26.56 24.06 5.75
CA VAL A 22 25.79 24.53 4.58
C VAL A 22 25.28 23.35 3.72
N GLY A 23 25.97 22.21 3.76
CA GLY A 23 25.62 21.03 2.95
C GLY A 23 24.28 20.35 3.28
N CYS A 24 23.73 20.53 4.49
CA CYS A 24 22.52 19.82 4.92
C CYS A 24 21.19 20.45 4.45
N GLN A 25 21.16 21.73 4.07
CA GLN A 25 19.92 22.43 3.70
C GLN A 25 19.74 22.57 2.18
N SER A 26 20.83 22.52 1.39
CA SER A 26 20.78 22.79 -0.06
C SER A 26 20.24 21.63 -0.92
N PHE A 27 20.01 20.45 -0.34
CA PHE A 27 19.45 19.28 -1.04
C PHE A 27 17.99 18.99 -0.66
N GLN A 28 17.27 19.98 -0.13
CA GLN A 28 15.83 19.85 0.02
C GLN A 28 15.15 20.08 -1.34
N PRO A 29 14.46 19.07 -1.90
CA PRO A 29 13.71 19.25 -3.13
C PRO A 29 12.60 20.30 -2.90
N SER A 30 12.65 21.40 -3.65
CA SER A 30 11.70 22.52 -3.57
C SER A 30 10.37 22.25 -4.28
N ALA A 31 10.32 21.21 -5.10
CA ALA A 31 9.07 20.72 -5.68
C ALA A 31 8.48 19.66 -4.75
N PRO A 32 7.18 19.73 -4.41
CA PRO A 32 6.50 18.55 -3.87
C PRO A 32 6.74 17.44 -4.88
N GLY A 33 7.41 16.37 -4.44
CA GLY A 33 7.59 15.21 -5.29
C GLY A 33 6.22 14.78 -5.78
N GLU A 34 6.12 14.24 -6.98
CA GLU A 34 4.89 13.70 -7.60
C GLU A 34 4.17 12.62 -6.74
N LEU A 35 4.78 12.27 -5.61
CA LEU A 35 4.31 11.36 -4.55
C LEU A 35 3.71 12.07 -3.33
N ALA A 36 3.70 13.41 -3.30
CA ALA A 36 3.06 14.19 -2.25
C ALA A 36 1.56 14.24 -2.57
N ILE A 37 0.82 13.26 -2.05
CA ILE A 37 -0.62 13.37 -1.91
C ILE A 37 -0.89 14.71 -1.21
N LYS A 38 -1.71 15.58 -1.82
CA LYS A 38 -2.06 16.87 -1.19
C LYS A 38 -2.71 16.57 0.15
N GLU A 39 -2.46 17.38 1.19
CA GLU A 39 -2.96 17.11 2.55
C GLU A 39 -4.46 16.77 2.60
N GLY A 40 -5.29 17.40 1.74
CA GLY A 40 -6.72 17.09 1.65
C GLY A 40 -7.08 15.73 1.04
N ASP A 41 -6.23 15.20 0.14
CA ASP A 41 -6.46 13.91 -0.52
C ASP A 41 -6.14 12.73 0.43
N PHE A 42 -5.21 12.92 1.37
CA PHE A 42 -4.92 11.90 2.39
C PHE A 42 -6.04 11.75 3.42
N VAL A 43 -6.61 12.87 3.88
CA VAL A 43 -7.74 12.86 4.83
C VAL A 43 -8.93 12.11 4.23
N GLY A 44 -9.25 12.35 2.95
CA GLY A 44 -10.30 11.62 2.23
C GLY A 44 -10.04 10.11 2.17
N LEU A 45 -8.81 9.69 1.84
CA LEU A 45 -8.44 8.27 1.82
C LEU A 45 -8.54 7.61 3.22
N TRP A 46 -8.13 8.33 4.27
CA TRP A 46 -8.26 7.84 5.63
C TRP A 46 -9.73 7.66 6.02
N ASP A 47 -10.59 8.63 5.69
CA ASP A 47 -12.03 8.55 5.95
C ASP A 47 -12.68 7.41 5.17
N ALA A 48 -12.37 7.25 3.89
CA ALA A 48 -12.83 6.15 3.06
C ALA A 48 -12.44 4.79 3.66
N TYR A 49 -11.21 4.66 4.17
CA TYR A 49 -10.78 3.46 4.89
C TYR A 49 -11.60 3.20 6.14
N ASN A 50 -11.80 4.21 6.99
CA ASN A 50 -12.59 4.04 8.22
C ASN A 50 -14.05 3.67 7.90
N PHE A 51 -14.67 4.33 6.92
CA PHE A 51 -16.02 4.00 6.49
C PHE A 51 -16.11 2.60 5.88
N CYS A 52 -15.06 2.15 5.17
CA CYS A 52 -15.00 0.77 4.72
C CYS A 52 -15.00 -0.21 5.90
N MET A 53 -14.11 -0.02 6.89
CA MET A 53 -13.92 -0.98 7.98
C MET A 53 -15.12 -1.05 8.95
N VAL A 54 -15.86 0.04 9.11
CA VAL A 54 -17.07 0.09 9.97
C VAL A 54 -18.34 -0.26 9.19
N GLY A 55 -18.31 -0.13 7.87
CA GLY A 55 -19.45 -0.38 6.99
C GLY A 55 -19.95 -1.82 7.05
N ARG A 56 -21.26 -1.97 6.82
CA ARG A 56 -21.94 -3.29 6.66
C ARG A 56 -22.73 -3.40 5.35
N ASN A 57 -22.89 -2.30 4.63
CA ASN A 57 -23.56 -2.28 3.34
C ASN A 57 -22.53 -2.49 2.23
N ILE A 58 -22.70 -3.56 1.44
CA ILE A 58 -21.78 -3.95 0.37
C ILE A 58 -21.55 -2.81 -0.62
N ALA A 59 -22.61 -2.11 -1.06
CA ALA A 59 -22.49 -1.05 -2.05
C ALA A 59 -21.74 0.18 -1.52
N GLN A 60 -21.98 0.56 -0.26
CA GLN A 60 -21.26 1.67 0.38
C GLN A 60 -19.77 1.34 0.55
N ILE A 61 -19.46 0.15 1.05
CA ILE A 61 -18.07 -0.31 1.21
C ILE A 61 -17.37 -0.36 -0.15
N GLN A 62 -18.06 -0.80 -1.20
CA GLN A 62 -17.49 -0.87 -2.55
C GLN A 62 -17.21 0.52 -3.14
N GLY A 63 -18.03 1.53 -2.81
CA GLY A 63 -17.74 2.94 -3.12
C GLY A 63 -16.44 3.41 -2.47
N ASN A 64 -16.31 3.21 -1.16
CA ASN A 64 -15.10 3.57 -0.41
C ASN A 64 -13.86 2.81 -0.92
N LEU A 65 -14.00 1.54 -1.27
CA LEU A 65 -12.93 0.74 -1.85
C LEU A 65 -12.46 1.31 -3.20
N THR A 66 -13.39 1.80 -4.02
CA THR A 66 -13.06 2.40 -5.32
C THR A 66 -12.24 3.69 -5.13
N GLU A 67 -12.60 4.50 -4.13
CA GLU A 67 -11.83 5.68 -3.75
C GLU A 67 -10.41 5.31 -3.29
N LEU A 68 -10.27 4.30 -2.41
CA LEU A 68 -8.96 3.80 -1.96
C LEU A 68 -8.10 3.26 -3.10
N LYS A 69 -8.70 2.55 -4.05
CA LYS A 69 -8.00 2.03 -5.25
C LYS A 69 -7.58 3.14 -6.21
N SER A 70 -8.23 4.31 -6.17
CA SER A 70 -7.85 5.45 -7.01
C SER A 70 -6.59 6.18 -6.54
N ALA A 71 -6.10 5.87 -5.33
CA ALA A 71 -4.91 6.47 -4.78
C ALA A 71 -3.67 6.23 -5.67
N PRO A 72 -2.75 7.22 -5.76
CA PRO A 72 -1.51 7.08 -6.52
C PRO A 72 -0.72 5.84 -6.09
N ARG A 73 -0.32 5.04 -7.07
CA ARG A 73 0.52 3.85 -6.85
C ARG A 73 1.92 4.30 -6.44
N PRO A 74 2.60 3.61 -5.50
CA PRO A 74 4.00 3.88 -5.24
C PRO A 74 4.80 3.68 -6.53
N ILE A 75 5.47 4.75 -6.98
CA ILE A 75 6.23 4.74 -8.24
C ILE A 75 7.40 3.77 -8.11
N SER A 76 7.44 2.78 -9.00
CA SER A 76 8.58 1.88 -9.10
C SER A 76 9.82 2.68 -9.48
N LEU A 77 11.02 2.29 -9.02
CA LEU A 77 12.26 3.01 -9.39
C LEU A 77 12.53 3.05 -10.89
N ASN A 78 11.85 2.20 -11.67
CA ASN A 78 11.92 2.17 -13.12
C ASN A 78 11.13 3.31 -13.79
N GLU A 79 10.12 3.85 -13.10
CA GLU A 79 9.25 4.93 -13.57
C GLU A 79 9.55 6.26 -12.87
N SER A 80 10.68 6.34 -12.15
CA SER A 80 11.04 7.59 -11.48
C SER A 80 11.33 8.68 -12.52
N PRO A 81 10.72 9.88 -12.40
CA PRO A 81 11.04 11.03 -13.25
C PRO A 81 12.49 11.51 -13.10
N ILE A 82 13.16 11.08 -12.03
CA ILE A 82 14.54 11.43 -11.73
C ILE A 82 15.45 10.39 -12.39
N PRO A 83 16.34 10.79 -13.31
CA PRO A 83 17.31 9.86 -13.90
C PRO A 83 18.30 9.40 -12.82
N ILE A 84 18.12 8.18 -12.32
CA ILE A 84 19.04 7.56 -11.36
C ILE A 84 20.11 6.81 -12.15
N PRO A 85 21.41 7.07 -11.90
CA PRO A 85 22.48 6.31 -12.53
C PRO A 85 22.34 4.80 -12.29
N THR A 86 22.52 4.00 -13.35
CA THR A 86 22.30 2.54 -13.34
C THR A 86 23.14 1.80 -12.30
N PHE A 87 24.33 2.29 -11.98
CA PHE A 87 25.21 1.67 -10.98
C PHE A 87 24.65 1.72 -9.55
N ILE A 88 23.83 2.73 -9.24
CA ILE A 88 23.17 2.90 -7.93
C ILE A 88 21.85 2.11 -7.90
N LYS A 89 21.23 1.90 -9.07
CA LYS A 89 19.92 1.26 -9.22
C LYS A 89 19.85 -0.14 -8.59
N GLN A 90 20.95 -0.90 -8.68
CA GLN A 90 21.05 -2.24 -8.07
C GLN A 90 21.14 -2.21 -6.53
N TRP A 91 21.55 -1.07 -5.94
CA TRP A 91 21.68 -0.87 -4.49
C TRP A 91 20.50 -0.09 -3.89
N THR A 92 19.56 0.36 -4.73
CA THR A 92 18.40 1.15 -4.30
C THR A 92 17.14 0.31 -4.30
N SER A 93 16.47 0.22 -3.16
CA SER A 93 15.14 -0.37 -3.04
C SER A 93 14.10 0.49 -3.75
N SER A 94 13.00 -0.12 -4.21
CA SER A 94 11.78 0.59 -4.64
C SER A 94 11.44 1.71 -3.65
N ARG A 95 11.15 2.91 -4.14
CA ARG A 95 10.79 4.03 -3.27
C ARG A 95 9.39 3.75 -2.73
N SER A 96 9.32 3.29 -1.49
CA SER A 96 8.05 3.21 -0.77
C SER A 96 7.42 4.60 -0.73
N SER A 97 6.10 4.66 -0.78
CA SER A 97 5.37 5.89 -0.48
C SER A 97 5.91 6.49 0.82
N ARG A 98 6.15 7.81 0.83
CA ARG A 98 6.59 8.53 2.04
C ARG A 98 5.42 8.81 3.01
N LEU A 99 4.24 8.32 2.69
CA LEU A 99 3.09 8.36 3.60
C LEU A 99 3.34 7.40 4.76
N ALA A 100 2.93 7.81 5.96
CA ALA A 100 2.92 6.93 7.13
C ALA A 100 1.97 5.73 6.96
N VAL A 101 1.06 5.80 5.98
CA VAL A 101 0.09 4.76 5.68
C VAL A 101 0.05 4.49 4.17
N ASP A 102 -0.01 3.21 3.80
CA ASP A 102 -0.09 2.76 2.40
C ASP A 102 -1.56 2.64 1.96
N PRO A 103 -2.06 3.52 1.05
CA PRO A 103 -3.44 3.45 0.58
C PRO A 103 -3.80 2.15 -0.12
N ARG A 104 -2.84 1.46 -0.75
CA ARG A 104 -3.09 0.15 -1.35
C ARG A 104 -3.24 -0.94 -0.31
N ALA A 105 -2.45 -0.89 0.77
CA ALA A 105 -2.64 -1.81 1.89
C ALA A 105 -4.02 -1.59 2.55
N MET A 106 -4.47 -0.34 2.67
CA MET A 106 -5.83 0.00 3.09
C MET A 106 -6.88 -0.59 2.15
N ALA A 107 -6.72 -0.42 0.83
CA ALA A 107 -7.62 -0.99 -0.18
C ALA A 107 -7.67 -2.53 -0.13
N ALA A 108 -6.54 -3.19 0.09
CA ALA A 108 -6.46 -4.64 0.22
C ALA A 108 -7.19 -5.12 1.48
N SER A 109 -6.95 -4.47 2.62
CA SER A 109 -7.68 -4.73 3.87
C SER A 109 -9.19 -4.53 3.70
N CYS A 110 -9.57 -3.43 3.06
CA CYS A 110 -10.96 -3.10 2.77
C CYS A 110 -11.63 -4.14 1.85
N SER A 111 -10.89 -4.68 0.86
CA SER A 111 -11.39 -5.74 -0.03
C SER A 111 -11.67 -7.03 0.73
N ILE A 112 -10.80 -7.42 1.67
CA ILE A 112 -11.06 -8.58 2.55
C ILE A 112 -12.30 -8.34 3.39
N HIS A 113 -12.42 -7.17 4.03
CA HIS A 113 -13.59 -6.83 4.84
C HIS A 113 -14.89 -6.83 4.01
N LEU A 114 -14.86 -6.29 2.79
CA LEU A 114 -15.99 -6.32 1.87
C LEU A 114 -16.42 -7.77 1.56
N ALA A 115 -15.46 -8.67 1.33
CA ALA A 115 -15.75 -10.09 1.13
C ALA A 115 -16.31 -10.76 2.40
N GLU A 116 -15.82 -10.40 3.59
CA GLU A 116 -16.34 -10.90 4.87
C GLU A 116 -17.78 -10.42 5.11
N VAL A 117 -18.08 -9.15 4.83
CA VAL A 117 -19.45 -8.60 4.90
C VAL A 117 -20.38 -9.26 3.87
N ALA A 118 -19.88 -9.51 2.66
CA ALA A 118 -20.66 -10.23 1.63
C ALA A 118 -21.01 -11.65 2.09
N GLN A 119 -20.06 -12.37 2.70
CA GLN A 119 -20.31 -13.69 3.29
C GLN A 119 -21.35 -13.63 4.42
N HIS A 120 -21.22 -12.65 5.32
CA HIS A 120 -22.17 -12.47 6.43
C HIS A 120 -23.60 -12.19 5.92
N ASN A 121 -23.73 -11.48 4.80
CA ASN A 121 -25.01 -11.20 4.15
C ASN A 121 -25.48 -12.33 3.22
N GLN A 122 -24.87 -13.52 3.30
CA GLN A 122 -25.15 -14.70 2.47
C GLN A 122 -24.99 -14.46 0.95
N ASN A 123 -24.32 -13.38 0.56
CA ASN A 123 -24.00 -13.08 -0.84
C ASN A 123 -22.63 -13.67 -1.18
N PHE A 124 -22.58 -15.00 -1.26
CA PHE A 124 -21.32 -15.71 -1.47
C PHE A 124 -20.74 -15.52 -2.88
N GLU A 125 -21.59 -15.29 -3.88
CA GLU A 125 -21.13 -14.96 -5.25
C GLU A 125 -20.30 -13.68 -5.24
N ALA A 126 -20.79 -12.63 -4.58
CA ALA A 126 -20.04 -11.39 -4.44
C ALA A 126 -18.72 -11.61 -3.69
N ALA A 127 -18.76 -12.34 -2.57
CA ALA A 127 -17.57 -12.66 -1.79
C ALA A 127 -16.50 -13.40 -2.60
N TYR A 128 -16.91 -14.43 -3.36
CA TYR A 128 -16.02 -15.18 -4.24
C TYR A 128 -15.35 -14.27 -5.26
N ARG A 129 -16.14 -13.46 -5.99
CA ARG A 129 -15.64 -12.54 -7.01
C ARG A 129 -14.64 -11.53 -6.43
N ILE A 130 -14.91 -10.99 -5.24
CA ILE A 130 -14.00 -10.03 -4.59
C ILE A 130 -12.66 -10.69 -4.24
N LEU A 131 -12.70 -11.91 -3.70
CA LEU A 131 -11.49 -12.64 -3.30
C LEU A 131 -10.67 -13.09 -4.51
N GLU A 132 -11.32 -13.52 -5.59
CA GLU A 132 -10.68 -13.96 -6.83
C GLU A 132 -9.83 -12.83 -7.46
N THR A 133 -10.34 -11.60 -7.48
CA THR A 133 -9.62 -10.47 -8.09
C THR A 133 -8.46 -9.95 -7.26
N MET A 134 -8.30 -10.36 -5.99
CA MET A 134 -7.24 -9.82 -5.12
C MET A 134 -5.83 -10.09 -5.67
N SER A 135 -5.61 -11.22 -6.35
CA SER A 135 -4.31 -11.54 -6.95
C SER A 135 -3.91 -10.60 -8.10
N SER A 136 -4.89 -10.12 -8.87
CA SER A 136 -4.67 -9.18 -9.97
C SER A 136 -4.72 -7.72 -9.53
N ASP A 137 -5.51 -7.40 -8.50
CA ASP A 137 -5.62 -6.08 -7.90
C ASP A 137 -4.35 -5.69 -7.10
N PHE A 138 -3.69 -6.67 -6.47
CA PHE A 138 -2.54 -6.45 -5.58
C PHE A 138 -1.36 -7.39 -5.92
N PRO A 139 -0.77 -7.29 -7.13
CA PRO A 139 0.30 -8.20 -7.57
C PRO A 139 1.63 -7.98 -6.86
N GLU A 140 1.80 -6.86 -6.15
CA GLU A 140 3.07 -6.51 -5.54
C GLU A 140 3.37 -7.39 -4.31
N PRO A 141 4.63 -7.82 -4.13
CA PRO A 141 5.01 -8.77 -3.07
C PRO A 141 4.76 -8.22 -1.66
N GLN A 142 4.76 -6.90 -1.46
CA GLN A 142 4.42 -6.29 -0.18
C GLN A 142 2.96 -6.53 0.26
N TYR A 143 2.07 -6.89 -0.67
CA TYR A 143 0.67 -7.22 -0.39
C TYR A 143 0.38 -8.72 -0.36
N ALA A 144 1.42 -9.56 -0.47
CA ALA A 144 1.29 -11.02 -0.51
C ALA A 144 0.52 -11.60 0.68
N TYR A 145 0.62 -10.97 1.86
CA TYR A 145 -0.17 -11.35 3.03
C TYR A 145 -1.70 -11.29 2.76
N TYR A 146 -2.17 -10.19 2.16
CA TYR A 146 -3.58 -10.00 1.85
C TYR A 146 -4.06 -10.98 0.78
N VAL A 147 -3.23 -11.20 -0.25
CA VAL A 147 -3.52 -12.18 -1.31
C VAL A 147 -3.59 -13.60 -0.73
N ALA A 148 -2.64 -13.99 0.10
CA ALA A 148 -2.64 -15.31 0.76
C ALA A 148 -3.88 -15.50 1.65
N LYS A 149 -4.26 -14.48 2.43
CA LYS A 149 -5.50 -14.51 3.24
C LYS A 149 -6.74 -14.65 2.35
N ALA A 150 -6.75 -14.00 1.18
CA ALA A 150 -7.85 -14.12 0.22
C ALA A 150 -7.96 -15.54 -0.35
N SER A 151 -6.84 -16.11 -0.81
CA SER A 151 -6.77 -17.48 -1.33
C SER A 151 -7.25 -18.51 -0.30
N GLN A 152 -6.76 -18.41 0.95
CA GLN A 152 -7.20 -19.30 2.03
C GLN A 152 -8.71 -19.18 2.32
N THR A 153 -9.28 -17.99 2.17
CA THR A 153 -10.72 -17.76 2.36
C THR A 153 -11.53 -18.35 1.21
N LEU A 154 -11.03 -18.23 -0.03
CA LEU A 154 -11.65 -18.80 -1.22
C LEU A 154 -11.66 -20.34 -1.18
N GLU A 155 -10.58 -20.98 -0.72
CA GLU A 155 -10.52 -22.42 -0.48
C GLU A 155 -11.58 -22.90 0.53
N ARG A 156 -11.77 -22.15 1.62
CA ARG A 156 -12.80 -22.44 2.63
C ARG A 156 -14.21 -22.32 2.07
N LEU A 157 -14.47 -21.30 1.25
CA LEU A 157 -15.76 -21.12 0.58
C LEU A 157 -16.05 -22.30 -0.37
N ASN A 158 -15.10 -22.66 -1.23
CA ASN A 158 -15.23 -23.79 -2.15
C ASN A 158 -15.52 -25.10 -1.43
N SER A 159 -14.81 -25.36 -0.33
CA SER A 159 -15.01 -26.55 0.49
C SER A 159 -16.42 -26.60 1.09
N SER A 160 -16.96 -25.44 1.48
CA SER A 160 -18.31 -25.34 2.05
C SER A 160 -19.41 -25.59 1.02
N PHE A 161 -19.19 -25.25 -0.25
CA PHE A 161 -20.15 -25.56 -1.32
C PHE A 161 -20.19 -27.05 -1.67
N HIS A 162 -19.05 -27.75 -1.59
CA HIS A 162 -18.99 -29.17 -1.92
C HIS A 162 -19.70 -30.06 -0.88
N THR A 163 -19.74 -29.69 0.40
CA THR A 163 -20.40 -30.48 1.45
C THR A 163 -21.93 -30.37 1.47
N VAL A 164 -22.52 -29.39 0.79
CA VAL A 164 -23.99 -29.23 0.71
C VAL A 164 -24.61 -30.03 -0.45
N SER A 165 -23.79 -30.52 -1.37
CA SER A 165 -24.22 -31.42 -2.44
C SER A 165 -24.15 -32.87 -1.94
N PHE A 166 -25.29 -33.57 -1.99
CA PHE A 166 -25.54 -34.96 -1.59
C PHE A 166 -25.92 -35.22 -0.11
N SER A 167 -27.20 -34.98 0.22
CA SER A 167 -27.91 -35.81 1.21
C SER A 167 -28.66 -36.93 0.46
N PRO A 168 -28.28 -38.22 0.61
CA PRO A 168 -28.95 -39.36 -0.03
C PRO A 168 -30.33 -39.72 0.56
N GLN A 169 -30.97 -38.85 1.34
CA GLN A 169 -32.17 -39.19 2.12
C GLN A 169 -33.51 -39.04 1.36
N ASP A 170 -33.50 -38.52 0.14
CA ASP A 170 -34.70 -38.45 -0.72
C ASP A 170 -34.82 -39.62 -1.72
N ALA A 171 -33.92 -40.59 -1.66
CA ALA A 171 -34.00 -41.79 -2.49
C ALA A 171 -34.52 -42.97 -1.66
N ILE A 172 -35.71 -43.45 -2.05
CA ILE A 172 -36.33 -44.76 -1.77
C ILE A 172 -37.52 -44.70 -0.79
N THR A 173 -38.71 -44.46 -1.37
CA THR A 173 -39.95 -45.19 -1.06
C THR A 173 -40.52 -45.73 -2.37
N PRO A 174 -40.72 -47.05 -2.45
CA PRO A 174 -42.06 -47.55 -2.71
C PRO A 174 -42.59 -48.48 -1.62
#